data_AF-A0A821NNT4-F1
#
_entry.id   AF-A0A821NNT4-F1
#
_cell.length_a   1.000
_cell.length_b   1.000
_cell.length_c   1.000
_cell.angle_alpha   90.00
_cell.angle_beta   90.00
_cell.angle_gamma   90.00
#
_symmetry.space_group_name_H-M   'P 1'
#
loop_
_entity.id
_entity.type
_entity.pdbx_description
1 polymer ?
#
loop_
_entity_poly.entity_id
_entity_poly.type
_entity_poly.pdbx_seq_one_letter_code
_entity_poly.pdbx_strand_id
1 'polypeptide(L)'
;MTQNTSNSHSWFEWIQLIATVCVPITIGIFTIMQNQQQNEQHRNDLIIAAENRLKDIEIADRNRANDEWLADDKKKENILVDYQNFLANLLEKYGMALNETLTARFVARFKTLTALGQLNSA
;
A
#
# COMPACT_ATOMS: atom_id res chain seq x y z
N MET A 1 -34.39 -26.90 71.03
CA MET A 1 -34.11 -25.51 70.61
C MET A 1 -32.94 -25.01 71.44
N THR A 2 -31.73 -24.92 70.86
CA THR A 2 -30.73 -23.88 71.11
C THR A 2 -29.42 -24.23 70.40
N GLN A 3 -29.13 -23.43 69.38
CA GLN A 3 -27.83 -22.85 69.02
C GLN A 3 -26.64 -23.79 68.78
N ASN A 4 -26.38 -24.03 67.49
CA ASN A 4 -25.02 -24.24 66.98
C ASN A 4 -24.80 -23.29 65.79
N THR A 5 -24.80 -21.97 66.07
CA THR A 5 -24.66 -20.89 65.06
C THR A 5 -23.45 -19.99 65.30
N SER A 6 -22.64 -20.26 66.33
CA SER A 6 -21.50 -19.39 66.69
C SER A 6 -20.25 -19.62 65.83
N ASN A 7 -19.97 -20.87 65.43
CA ASN A 7 -18.73 -21.18 64.70
C ASN A 7 -18.79 -20.78 63.21
N SER A 8 -19.97 -20.82 62.59
CA SER A 8 -20.13 -20.40 61.19
C SER A 8 -20.00 -18.88 61.03
N HIS A 9 -20.45 -18.10 62.01
CA HIS A 9 -20.33 -16.64 61.97
C HIS A 9 -18.88 -16.18 62.16
N SER A 10 -18.18 -16.74 63.15
CA SER A 10 -16.77 -16.45 63.40
C SER A 10 -15.87 -16.83 62.20
N TRP A 11 -16.09 -17.99 61.58
CA TRP A 11 -15.35 -18.41 60.39
C TRP A 11 -15.62 -17.50 59.18
N PHE A 12 -16.87 -17.04 59.00
CA PHE A 12 -17.24 -16.11 57.94
C PHE A 12 -16.60 -14.73 58.12
N GLU A 13 -16.52 -14.22 59.36
CA GLU A 13 -15.82 -12.97 59.68
C GLU A 13 -14.32 -13.05 59.38
N TRP A 14 -13.67 -14.18 59.69
CA TRP A 14 -12.26 -14.41 59.33
C TRP A 14 -12.03 -14.43 57.81
N ILE A 15 -12.92 -15.06 57.06
CA ILE A 15 -12.85 -15.05 55.58
C ILE A 15 -13.07 -13.65 55.04
N GLN A 16 -14.04 -12.91 55.59
CA GLN A 16 -14.32 -11.54 55.15
C GLN A 16 -13.13 -10.62 55.41
N LEU A 17 -12.44 -10.79 56.54
CA LEU A 17 -11.23 -10.02 56.88
C LEU A 17 -10.09 -10.35 55.91
N ILE A 18 -9.87 -11.63 55.59
CA ILE A 18 -8.88 -12.05 54.59
C ILE A 18 -9.24 -11.50 53.21
N ALA A 19 -10.50 -11.60 52.79
CA ALA A 19 -10.96 -11.09 51.49
C ALA A 19 -10.78 -9.58 51.36
N THR A 20 -11.05 -8.81 52.43
CA THR A 20 -10.90 -7.35 52.46
C THR A 20 -9.46 -6.91 52.20
N VAL A 21 -8.47 -7.71 52.62
CA VAL A 21 -7.05 -7.43 52.39
C VAL A 21 -6.57 -8.04 51.07
N CYS A 22 -7.01 -9.25 50.72
CA CYS A 22 -6.57 -9.93 49.51
C CYS A 22 -7.06 -9.27 48.22
N VAL A 23 -8.30 -8.77 48.17
CA VAL A 23 -8.89 -8.18 46.96
C VAL A 23 -8.11 -6.95 46.46
N PRO A 24 -7.75 -5.95 47.31
CA PRO A 24 -6.92 -4.83 46.87
C PRO A 24 -5.52 -5.26 46.41
N ILE A 25 -4.92 -6.27 47.06
CA ILE A 25 -3.59 -6.78 46.72
C ILE A 25 -3.60 -7.43 45.33
N THR A 26 -4.59 -8.27 45.03
CA THR A 26 -4.70 -8.93 43.71
C THR A 26 -4.96 -7.91 42.61
N ILE A 27 -5.81 -6.90 42.86
CA ILE A 27 -6.05 -5.80 41.92
C ILE A 27 -4.75 -5.01 41.68
N GLY A 28 -3.99 -4.70 42.73
CA GLY A 28 -2.72 -3.98 42.62
C GLY A 28 -1.69 -4.73 41.77
N ILE A 29 -1.49 -6.03 42.03
CA ILE A 29 -0.57 -6.88 41.25
C ILE A 29 -1.03 -6.97 39.80
N PHE A 30 -2.33 -7.21 39.56
CA PHE A 30 -2.89 -7.30 38.21
C PHE A 30 -2.70 -6.00 37.43
N THR A 31 -2.93 -4.85 38.08
CA THR A 31 -2.78 -3.53 37.46
C THR A 31 -1.33 -3.26 37.04
N ILE A 32 -0.35 -3.62 37.88
CA ILE A 32 1.07 -3.46 37.54
C ILE A 32 1.44 -4.35 36.36
N MET A 33 1.01 -5.62 36.39
CA MET A 33 1.29 -6.58 35.32
C MET A 33 0.67 -6.15 33.99
N GLN A 34 -0.58 -5.67 34.02
CA GLN A 34 -1.27 -5.17 32.84
C GLN A 34 -0.57 -3.93 32.25
N ASN A 35 -0.11 -3.00 33.09
CA ASN A 35 0.59 -1.80 32.63
C ASN A 35 1.96 -2.14 31.99
N GLN A 36 2.69 -3.10 32.57
CA GLN A 36 3.93 -3.59 31.95
C GLN A 36 3.68 -4.22 30.58
N GLN A 37 2.68 -5.11 30.48
CA GLN A 37 2.33 -5.76 29.22
C GLN A 37 1.88 -4.75 28.15
N GLN A 38 1.09 -3.74 28.53
CA GLN A 38 0.67 -2.67 27.61
C GLN A 38 1.86 -1.82 27.13
N ASN A 39 2.83 -1.51 28.00
CA ASN A 39 4.00 -0.74 27.60
C ASN A 39 4.91 -1.52 26.64
N GLU A 40 5.08 -2.83 26.85
CA GLU A 40 5.82 -3.68 25.91
C GLU A 40 5.12 -3.77 24.56
N GLN A 41 3.79 -3.95 24.57
CA GLN A 41 3.00 -3.97 23.35
C GLN A 41 3.10 -2.64 22.59
N HIS A 42 2.98 -1.50 23.28
CA HIS A 42 3.13 -0.19 22.65
C HIS A 42 4.52 0.02 22.04
N ARG A 43 5.58 -0.48 22.70
CA ARG A 43 6.94 -0.43 22.15
C ARG A 43 7.07 -1.28 20.88
N ASN A 44 6.51 -2.48 20.90
CA ASN A 44 6.53 -3.36 19.73
C ASN A 44 5.73 -2.74 18.57
N ASP A 45 4.58 -2.14 18.85
CA ASP A 45 3.76 -1.46 17.84
C ASP A 45 4.53 -0.28 17.21
N LEU A 46 5.28 0.49 18.01
CA LEU A 46 6.13 1.57 17.52
C LEU A 46 7.26 1.06 16.61
N ILE A 47 7.88 -0.07 16.95
CA ILE A 47 8.93 -0.70 16.12
C ILE A 47 8.34 -1.16 14.79
N ILE A 48 7.22 -1.88 14.83
CA ILE A 48 6.53 -2.36 13.61
C ILE A 48 6.09 -1.18 12.74
N ALA A 49 5.56 -0.11 13.33
CA ALA A 49 5.18 1.10 12.59
C ALA A 49 6.40 1.77 11.93
N ALA A 50 7.55 1.81 12.61
CA ALA A 50 8.78 2.36 12.05
C ALA A 50 9.31 1.51 10.88
N GLU A 51 9.32 0.19 11.01
CA GLU A 51 9.73 -0.74 9.95
C GLU A 51 8.80 -0.63 8.74
N ASN A 52 7.48 -0.62 8.96
CA ASN A 52 6.51 -0.46 7.88
C ASN A 52 6.68 0.87 7.16
N ARG A 53 6.92 1.98 7.89
CA ARG A 53 7.17 3.28 7.26
C ARG A 53 8.40 3.26 6.35
N LEU A 54 9.49 2.61 6.77
CA LEU A 54 10.69 2.49 5.94
C LEU A 54 10.39 1.67 4.67
N LYS A 55 9.69 0.55 4.83
CA LYS A 55 9.28 -0.30 3.71
C LYS A 55 8.35 0.41 2.75
N ASP A 56 7.40 1.19 3.26
CA ASP A 56 6.46 1.97 2.44
C ASP A 56 7.18 3.03 1.63
N ILE A 57 8.21 3.69 2.20
CA ILE A 57 9.06 4.65 1.47
C ILE A 57 9.81 3.92 0.35
N GLU A 58 10.43 2.77 0.63
CA GLU A 58 11.16 1.99 -0.38
C GLU A 58 10.24 1.55 -1.53
N ILE A 59 9.03 1.07 -1.21
CA ILE A 59 8.03 0.69 -2.20
C ILE A 59 7.60 1.91 -3.02
N ALA A 60 7.36 3.06 -2.38
CA ALA A 60 6.96 4.28 -3.07
C ALA A 60 8.05 4.76 -4.05
N ASP A 61 9.31 4.73 -3.65
CA ASP A 61 10.43 5.11 -4.51
C ASP A 61 10.59 4.15 -5.70
N ARG A 62 10.45 2.85 -5.45
CA ARG A 62 10.49 1.83 -6.50
C ARG A 62 9.34 1.98 -7.49
N ASN A 63 8.13 2.20 -6.99
CA ASN A 63 6.94 2.40 -7.81
C ASN A 63 7.08 3.67 -8.65
N ARG A 64 7.58 4.76 -8.07
CA ARG A 64 7.83 5.99 -8.81
C ARG A 64 8.80 5.79 -9.97
N ALA A 65 9.92 5.12 -9.74
CA ALA A 65 10.88 4.83 -10.80
C ALA A 65 10.27 3.93 -11.90
N ASN A 66 9.47 2.94 -11.50
CA ASN A 66 8.77 2.07 -12.44
C ASN A 66 7.68 2.82 -13.23
N ASP A 67 6.94 3.71 -12.58
CA ASP A 67 5.89 4.52 -13.21
C ASP A 67 6.49 5.52 -14.22
N GLU A 68 7.64 6.11 -13.90
CA GLU A 68 8.40 6.96 -14.83
C GLU A 68 8.82 6.17 -16.07
N TRP A 69 9.35 4.95 -15.89
CA TRP A 69 9.71 4.06 -17.00
C TRP A 69 8.49 3.64 -17.84
N LEU A 70 7.39 3.23 -17.18
CA LEU A 70 6.17 2.81 -17.86
C LEU A 70 5.51 3.98 -18.62
N ALA A 71 5.60 5.20 -18.08
CA ALA A 71 5.09 6.39 -18.75
C ALA A 71 5.88 6.72 -20.02
N ASP A 72 7.20 6.53 -20.01
CA ASP A 72 8.04 6.67 -21.21
C ASP A 72 7.69 5.60 -22.26
N ASP A 73 7.62 4.34 -21.85
CA ASP A 73 7.29 3.22 -22.74
C ASP A 73 5.92 3.41 -23.40
N LYS A 74 4.90 3.81 -22.61
CA LYS A 74 3.56 4.14 -23.13
C LYS A 74 3.56 5.31 -24.11
N LYS A 75 4.40 6.33 -23.91
CA LYS A 75 4.51 7.43 -24.88
C LYS A 75 5.05 6.93 -26.21
N LYS A 76 6.08 6.08 -26.19
CA LYS A 76 6.68 5.47 -27.38
C LYS A 76 5.69 4.57 -28.10
N GLU A 77 4.97 3.73 -27.36
CA GLU A 77 3.92 2.88 -27.89
C GLU A 77 2.83 3.70 -28.59
N ASN A 78 2.33 4.77 -27.96
CA ASN A 78 1.32 5.64 -28.55
C ASN A 78 1.79 6.27 -29.87
N ILE A 79 3.04 6.76 -29.94
CA ILE A 79 3.61 7.31 -31.18
C ILE A 79 3.65 6.25 -32.29
N LEU A 80 4.05 5.02 -31.95
CA LEU A 80 4.12 3.92 -32.91
C LEU A 80 2.73 3.50 -33.40
N VAL A 81 1.75 3.39 -32.50
CA VAL A 81 0.36 3.05 -32.84
C VAL A 81 -0.24 4.13 -33.74
N ASP A 82 -0.08 5.41 -33.42
CA ASP A 82 -0.55 6.52 -34.24
C ASP A 82 0.08 6.51 -35.64
N TYR A 83 1.38 6.23 -35.72
CA TYR A 83 2.08 6.09 -36.99
C TYR A 83 1.58 4.89 -37.80
N GLN A 84 1.36 3.73 -37.18
CA GLN A 84 0.81 2.55 -37.85
C GLN A 84 -0.60 2.81 -38.37
N ASN A 85 -1.47 3.43 -37.58
CA ASN A 85 -2.81 3.83 -37.99
C ASN A 85 -2.77 4.81 -39.16
N PHE A 86 -1.84 5.76 -39.15
CA PHE A 86 -1.61 6.66 -40.27
C PHE A 86 -1.22 5.87 -41.54
N LEU A 87 -0.28 4.93 -41.45
CA LEU A 87 0.13 4.10 -42.58
C LEU A 87 -1.00 3.23 -43.12
N ALA A 88 -1.80 2.61 -42.24
CA ALA A 88 -2.95 1.80 -42.63
C ALA A 88 -3.96 2.63 -43.43
N ASN A 89 -4.32 3.81 -42.92
CA ASN A 89 -5.21 4.75 -43.60
C ASN A 89 -4.63 5.25 -44.93
N LEU A 90 -3.32 5.48 -44.99
CA LEU A 90 -2.65 5.92 -46.20
C LEU A 90 -2.69 4.83 -47.29
N LEU A 91 -2.42 3.58 -46.90
CA LEU A 91 -2.47 2.42 -47.79
C LEU A 91 -3.90 2.12 -48.25
N GLU A 92 -4.90 2.26 -47.38
CA GLU A 92 -6.30 2.11 -47.73
C GLU A 92 -6.74 3.15 -48.76
N LYS A 93 -6.39 4.43 -48.56
CA LYS A 93 -6.81 5.53 -49.43
C LYS A 93 -6.02 5.62 -50.74
N TYR A 94 -4.74 5.26 -50.72
CA TYR A 94 -3.82 5.53 -51.82
C TYR A 94 -3.03 4.30 -52.27
N GLY A 95 -3.40 3.07 -51.88
CA GLY A 95 -2.59 1.85 -52.05
C GLY A 95 -1.94 1.65 -53.43
N MET A 96 -2.67 1.86 -54.54
CA MET A 96 -2.09 1.81 -55.90
C MET A 96 -1.47 3.15 -56.34
N ALA A 97 -2.01 4.29 -55.87
CA ALA A 97 -1.59 5.63 -56.25
C ALA A 97 -0.42 6.19 -55.42
N LEU A 98 0.05 5.46 -54.41
CA LEU A 98 1.10 5.87 -53.48
C LEU A 98 2.44 6.10 -54.19
N ASN A 99 2.68 5.39 -55.30
CA ASN A 99 3.85 5.61 -56.14
C ASN A 99 3.63 6.73 -57.18
N GLU A 100 2.39 7.00 -57.56
CA GLU A 100 2.04 7.95 -58.61
C GLU A 100 1.86 9.37 -58.08
N THR A 101 1.36 9.53 -56.85
CA THR A 101 1.07 10.84 -56.25
C THR A 101 2.26 11.35 -55.42
N LEU A 102 2.87 12.44 -55.88
CA LEU A 102 3.96 13.14 -55.18
C LEU A 102 3.54 13.56 -53.76
N THR A 103 2.28 14.00 -53.60
CA THR A 103 1.72 14.45 -52.33
C THR A 103 1.63 13.33 -51.30
N ALA A 104 1.17 12.14 -51.69
CA ALA A 104 1.08 10.99 -50.78
C ALA A 104 2.47 10.57 -50.27
N ARG A 105 3.48 10.55 -51.15
CA ARG A 105 4.87 10.27 -50.76
C ARG A 105 5.45 11.33 -49.83
N PHE A 106 5.18 12.60 -50.09
CA PHE A 106 5.63 13.69 -49.23
C PHE A 106 5.01 13.61 -47.84
N VAL A 107 3.69 13.42 -47.76
CA VAL A 107 2.96 13.31 -46.49
C VAL A 107 3.42 12.07 -45.71
N ALA A 108 3.61 10.92 -46.38
CA ALA A 108 4.17 9.73 -45.77
C ALA A 108 5.54 10.01 -45.14
N ARG A 109 6.48 10.54 -45.94
CA ARG A 109 7.84 10.83 -45.50
C ARG A 109 7.87 11.83 -44.34
N PHE A 110 7.08 12.90 -44.42
CA PHE A 110 6.99 13.88 -43.35
C PHE A 110 6.48 13.26 -42.04
N LYS A 111 5.40 12.45 -42.11
CA LYS A 111 4.85 11.76 -40.94
C LYS A 111 5.82 10.73 -40.36
N THR A 112 6.55 9.99 -41.20
CA THR A 112 7.62 9.09 -40.76
C THR A 112 8.72 9.84 -40.02
N LEU A 113 9.22 10.94 -40.58
CA LEU A 113 10.26 11.76 -39.94
C LEU A 113 9.77 12.39 -38.63
N THR A 114 8.50 12.80 -38.58
CA THR A 114 7.88 13.36 -37.37
C THR A 114 7.78 12.29 -36.28
N ALA A 115 7.29 11.10 -36.59
CA ALA A 115 7.20 9.99 -35.64
C ALA A 115 8.60 9.58 -35.12
N LEU A 116 9.60 9.52 -36.00
CA LEU A 116 10.99 9.27 -35.61
C LEU A 116 11.55 10.38 -34.69
N GLY A 117 11.26 11.64 -35.02
CA GLY A 117 11.68 12.77 -34.18
C GLY A 117 11.02 12.75 -32.80
N GLN A 118 9.75 12.39 -32.72
CA GLN A 118 9.01 12.23 -31.47
C GLN A 118 9.55 11.05 -30.65
N LEU A 119 9.84 9.91 -31.27
CA LEU A 119 10.45 8.75 -30.58
C LEU A 119 11.85 9.04 -30.04
N ASN A 120 12.65 9.81 -30.78
CA ASN A 120 13.99 10.20 -30.34
C ASN A 120 13.97 11.26 -29.23
N SER A 121 12.83 11.93 -29.04
CA SER A 121 12.63 12.96 -28.01
C SER A 121 11.75 12.49 -26.85
N ALA A 122 11.29 11.23 -26.88
CA ALA A 122 10.56 10.55 -25.83
C ALA A 122 11.55 9.84 -24.90
#